data_AF-A0A7K2YEI0-F1
#
_entry.id   AF-A0A7K2YEI0-F1
#
_cell.length_a   1.000
_cell.length_b   1.000
_cell.length_c   1.000
_cell.angle_alpha   90.00
_cell.angle_beta   90.00
_cell.angle_gamma   90.00
#
_symmetry.space_group_name_H-M   'P 1'
#
loop_
_entity.id
_entity.type
_entity.pdbx_description
1 polymer ?
#
loop_
_entity_poly.entity_id
_entity_poly.type
_entity_poly.pdbx_seq_one_letter_code
_entity_poly.pdbx_strand_id
1 'polypeptide(L)'
;MPVQAFRCEFSRLLETLGEVDAVVVPIDDPDRCLPETVVETFEAIRLFLNAPKTAYVIAAHQAIVESAIDARYHGFTNALTGSGLGAQYLEKMIQHKVSIPTLSGSEAETYLHVLLAVRLRRPLRDRHRRHRNGIRPRALGQPHSHEHR
;
A
#
# COMPACT_ATOMS: atom_id res chain seq x y z
N MET A 1 9.93 -9.92 -24.08
CA MET A 1 10.26 -10.93 -23.07
C MET A 1 9.07 -11.88 -22.91
N PRO A 2 9.20 -13.19 -23.14
CA PRO A 2 8.11 -14.14 -22.88
C PRO A 2 7.73 -14.14 -21.39
N VAL A 3 6.44 -14.20 -21.07
CA VAL A 3 5.93 -14.23 -19.68
C VAL A 3 6.63 -15.29 -18.81
N GLN A 4 6.96 -16.43 -19.41
CA GLN A 4 7.66 -17.51 -18.72
C GLN A 4 9.09 -17.13 -18.29
N ALA A 5 9.81 -16.38 -19.11
CA ALA A 5 11.18 -15.94 -18.78
C ALA A 5 11.18 -15.00 -17.57
N PHE A 6 10.21 -14.10 -17.52
CA PHE A 6 10.04 -13.17 -16.41
C PHE A 6 9.66 -13.88 -15.10
N ARG A 7 8.76 -14.90 -15.15
CA ARG A 7 8.45 -15.73 -13.97
C ARG A 7 9.67 -16.49 -13.45
N CYS A 8 10.51 -17.01 -14.34
CA CYS A 8 11.77 -17.66 -13.96
C CYS A 8 12.73 -16.67 -13.29
N GLU A 9 12.87 -15.47 -13.84
CA GLU A 9 13.73 -14.43 -13.28
C GLU A 9 13.26 -13.97 -11.90
N PHE A 10 11.95 -13.76 -11.73
CA PHE A 10 11.36 -13.44 -10.44
C PHE A 10 11.57 -14.56 -9.42
N SER A 11 11.40 -15.83 -9.83
CA SER A 11 11.65 -16.98 -8.95
C SER A 11 13.13 -17.05 -8.50
N ARG A 12 14.07 -16.80 -9.42
CA ARG A 12 15.50 -16.71 -9.09
C ARG A 12 15.79 -15.56 -8.14
N LEU A 13 15.15 -14.40 -8.33
CA LEU A 13 15.27 -13.28 -7.41
C LEU A 13 14.80 -13.68 -5.99
N LEU A 14 13.68 -14.38 -5.89
CA LEU A 14 13.17 -14.87 -4.60
C LEU A 14 14.13 -15.86 -3.92
N GLU A 15 14.83 -16.71 -4.70
CA GLU A 15 15.86 -17.62 -4.17
C GLU A 15 17.06 -16.87 -3.58
N THR A 16 17.35 -15.65 -4.04
CA THR A 16 18.45 -14.84 -3.48
C THR A 16 18.16 -14.25 -2.10
N LEU A 17 16.89 -14.23 -1.66
CA LEU A 17 16.48 -13.59 -0.41
C LEU A 17 16.90 -14.37 0.86
N GLY A 18 17.59 -15.52 0.71
CA GLY A 18 18.11 -16.30 1.83
C GLY A 18 17.03 -17.13 2.53
N GLU A 19 17.12 -17.24 3.87
CA GLU A 19 16.17 -17.98 4.70
C GLU A 19 14.86 -17.19 4.90
N VAL A 20 14.13 -16.96 3.81
CA VAL A 20 12.79 -16.39 3.81
C VAL A 20 11.78 -17.50 3.52
N ASP A 21 10.84 -17.68 4.45
CA ASP A 21 9.73 -18.62 4.29
C ASP A 21 8.70 -18.13 3.26
N ALA A 22 8.37 -16.84 3.31
CA ALA A 22 7.45 -16.19 2.38
C ALA A 22 7.71 -14.69 2.24
N VAL A 23 7.49 -14.17 1.02
CA VAL A 23 7.43 -12.74 0.72
C VAL A 23 5.98 -12.30 0.66
N VAL A 24 5.60 -11.36 1.54
CA VAL A 24 4.26 -10.78 1.56
C VAL A 24 4.29 -9.41 0.89
N VAL A 25 3.50 -9.23 -0.15
CA VAL A 25 3.40 -7.99 -0.92
C VAL A 25 2.05 -7.33 -0.62
N PRO A 26 2.00 -6.30 0.25
CA PRO A 26 0.81 -5.49 0.43
C PRO A 26 0.63 -4.54 -0.76
N ILE A 27 -0.57 -4.52 -1.30
CA ILE A 27 -1.00 -3.66 -2.40
C ILE A 27 -2.20 -2.87 -1.89
N ASP A 28 -2.00 -1.58 -1.69
CA ASP A 28 -3.02 -0.66 -1.17
C ASP A 28 -3.50 0.28 -2.27
N ASP A 29 -4.77 0.68 -2.18
CA ASP A 29 -5.40 1.67 -3.05
C ASP A 29 -5.28 1.43 -4.59
N PRO A 30 -5.28 0.19 -5.12
CA PRO A 30 -5.15 -0.03 -6.57
C PRO A 30 -6.37 0.49 -7.36
N ASP A 31 -7.45 0.83 -6.68
CA ASP A 31 -8.71 1.36 -7.19
C ASP A 31 -8.80 2.90 -7.20
N ARG A 32 -7.75 3.62 -6.79
CA ARG A 32 -7.65 5.09 -6.94
C ARG A 32 -7.18 5.54 -8.33
N CYS A 33 -6.83 4.60 -9.18
CA CYS A 33 -6.33 4.87 -10.53
C CYS A 33 -7.46 5.07 -11.54
N LEU A 34 -7.12 5.56 -12.73
CA LEU A 34 -8.05 5.56 -13.87
C LEU A 34 -8.45 4.10 -14.21
N PRO A 35 -9.67 3.85 -14.70
CA PRO A 35 -10.17 2.50 -14.96
C PRO A 35 -9.20 1.60 -15.75
N GLU A 36 -8.59 2.13 -16.82
CA GLU A 36 -7.60 1.40 -17.62
C GLU A 36 -6.39 0.95 -16.78
N THR A 37 -5.85 1.86 -15.97
CA THR A 37 -4.71 1.60 -15.10
C THR A 37 -5.06 0.62 -13.97
N VAL A 38 -6.29 0.64 -13.45
CA VAL A 38 -6.77 -0.37 -12.49
C VAL A 38 -6.67 -1.76 -13.13
N VAL A 39 -7.22 -1.93 -14.32
CA VAL A 39 -7.21 -3.23 -15.02
C VAL A 39 -5.79 -3.69 -15.33
N GLU A 40 -4.94 -2.82 -15.88
CA GLU A 40 -3.53 -3.12 -16.16
C GLU A 40 -2.77 -3.55 -14.89
N THR A 41 -3.05 -2.90 -13.75
CA THR A 41 -2.45 -3.25 -12.46
C THR A 41 -2.84 -4.68 -12.05
N PHE A 42 -4.13 -5.03 -12.17
CA PHE A 42 -4.61 -6.37 -11.83
C PHE A 42 -4.11 -7.45 -12.81
N GLU A 43 -3.99 -7.13 -14.10
CA GLU A 43 -3.37 -8.03 -15.08
C GLU A 43 -1.88 -8.28 -14.76
N ALA A 44 -1.15 -7.24 -14.36
CA ALA A 44 0.23 -7.36 -13.93
C ALA A 44 0.34 -8.23 -12.67
N ILE A 45 -0.46 -7.96 -11.63
CA ILE A 45 -0.50 -8.74 -10.39
C ILE A 45 -0.75 -10.22 -10.69
N ARG A 46 -1.69 -10.53 -11.59
CA ARG A 46 -2.03 -11.90 -11.98
C ARG A 46 -0.83 -12.71 -12.49
N LEU A 47 0.18 -12.08 -13.07
CA LEU A 47 1.40 -12.75 -13.51
C LEU A 47 2.21 -13.34 -12.33
N PHE A 48 2.08 -12.75 -11.14
CA PHE A 48 2.89 -13.09 -9.98
C PHE A 48 2.15 -13.88 -8.89
N LEU A 49 0.81 -13.95 -8.93
CA LEU A 49 -0.01 -14.63 -7.91
C LEU A 49 0.35 -16.12 -7.69
N ASN A 50 1.05 -16.74 -8.64
CA ASN A 50 1.48 -18.14 -8.58
C ASN A 50 3.00 -18.30 -8.42
N ALA A 51 3.71 -17.27 -7.97
CA ALA A 51 5.13 -17.38 -7.63
C ALA A 51 5.28 -18.12 -6.30
N PRO A 52 6.23 -19.08 -6.19
CA PRO A 52 6.43 -19.84 -4.96
C PRO A 52 6.87 -18.91 -3.82
N LYS A 53 6.48 -19.25 -2.58
CA LYS A 53 6.81 -18.47 -1.38
C LYS A 53 6.38 -17.00 -1.44
N THR A 54 5.25 -16.70 -2.10
CA THR A 54 4.70 -15.34 -2.12
C THR A 54 3.25 -15.30 -1.67
N ALA A 55 2.86 -14.19 -1.05
CA ALA A 55 1.47 -13.87 -0.74
C ALA A 55 1.20 -12.41 -1.09
N TYR A 56 0.07 -12.14 -1.74
CA TYR A 56 -0.34 -10.79 -2.14
C TYR A 56 -1.56 -10.40 -1.32
N VAL A 57 -1.47 -9.30 -0.58
CA VAL A 57 -2.58 -8.77 0.22
C VAL A 57 -3.05 -7.49 -0.45
N ILE A 58 -4.26 -7.53 -1.02
CA ILE A 58 -4.81 -6.42 -1.79
C ILE A 58 -5.92 -5.74 -1.00
N ALA A 59 -5.74 -4.47 -0.69
CA ALA A 59 -6.76 -3.61 -0.09
C ALA A 59 -7.33 -2.70 -1.18
N ALA A 60 -8.58 -2.96 -1.58
CA ALA A 60 -9.24 -2.22 -2.66
C ALA A 60 -10.76 -2.21 -2.47
N HIS A 61 -11.46 -1.18 -2.98
CA HIS A 61 -12.91 -1.23 -3.09
C HIS A 61 -13.31 -2.13 -4.26
N GLN A 62 -13.82 -3.32 -3.93
CA GLN A 62 -14.21 -4.33 -4.92
C GLN A 62 -15.10 -3.77 -6.03
N ALA A 63 -16.13 -2.99 -5.69
CA ALA A 63 -17.07 -2.45 -6.69
C ALA A 63 -16.42 -1.51 -7.72
N ILE A 64 -15.41 -0.73 -7.32
CA ILE A 64 -14.69 0.18 -8.23
C ILE A 64 -13.88 -0.65 -9.23
N VAL A 65 -13.19 -1.68 -8.73
CA VAL A 65 -12.39 -2.58 -9.57
C VAL A 65 -13.27 -3.38 -10.53
N GLU A 66 -14.39 -3.93 -10.06
CA GLU A 66 -15.35 -4.64 -10.91
C GLU A 66 -15.87 -3.75 -12.02
N SER A 67 -16.27 -2.52 -11.69
CA SER A 67 -16.75 -1.55 -12.67
C SER A 67 -15.68 -1.16 -13.69
N ALA A 68 -14.42 -1.02 -13.29
CA ALA A 68 -13.32 -0.72 -14.19
C ALA A 68 -13.08 -1.87 -15.20
N ILE A 69 -13.15 -3.11 -14.73
CA ILE A 69 -13.03 -4.30 -15.59
C ILE A 69 -14.23 -4.39 -16.54
N ASP A 70 -15.46 -4.19 -16.05
CA ASP A 70 -16.66 -4.22 -16.88
C ASP A 70 -16.63 -3.15 -17.98
N ALA A 71 -16.12 -1.94 -17.68
CA ALA A 71 -15.95 -0.88 -18.65
C ALA A 71 -14.92 -1.23 -19.74
N ARG A 72 -13.82 -1.87 -19.36
CA ARG A 72 -12.74 -2.31 -20.28
C ARG A 72 -13.21 -3.35 -21.28
N TYR A 73 -14.00 -4.33 -20.84
CA TYR A 73 -14.41 -5.50 -21.66
C TYR A 73 -15.88 -5.45 -22.08
N HIS A 74 -16.41 -4.25 -22.33
CA HIS A 74 -17.77 -4.05 -22.82
C HIS A 74 -18.07 -4.94 -24.04
N GLY A 75 -19.11 -5.79 -23.93
CA GLY A 75 -19.52 -6.75 -24.97
C GLY A 75 -19.32 -8.23 -24.63
N PHE A 76 -18.58 -8.56 -23.56
CA PHE A 76 -18.43 -9.93 -23.05
C PHE A 76 -19.36 -10.24 -21.87
N THR A 77 -20.56 -9.65 -21.83
CA THR A 77 -21.55 -9.93 -20.80
C THR A 77 -22.02 -11.37 -20.92
N ASN A 78 -21.71 -12.18 -19.90
CA ASN A 78 -22.15 -13.56 -19.81
C ASN A 78 -23.66 -13.55 -19.50
N ALA A 79 -24.50 -13.76 -20.51
CA ALA A 79 -25.97 -13.73 -20.37
C ALA A 79 -26.52 -14.79 -19.38
N LEU A 80 -25.67 -15.71 -18.92
CA LEU A 80 -26.03 -16.88 -18.12
C LEU A 80 -26.01 -16.65 -16.59
N THR A 81 -25.26 -15.68 -16.06
CA THR A 81 -25.07 -15.54 -14.60
C THR A 81 -25.64 -14.26 -13.98
N GLY A 82 -26.01 -13.26 -14.79
CA GLY A 82 -26.49 -11.95 -14.30
C GLY A 82 -25.45 -11.09 -13.57
N SER A 83 -24.25 -11.62 -13.33
CA SER A 83 -23.09 -10.93 -12.73
C SER A 83 -22.17 -10.35 -13.82
N GLY A 84 -21.63 -9.15 -13.62
CA GLY A 84 -20.61 -8.54 -14.48
C GLY A 84 -19.34 -9.40 -14.63
N LEU A 85 -18.55 -9.12 -15.68
CA LEU A 85 -17.29 -9.82 -15.94
C LEU A 85 -16.27 -9.50 -14.83
N GLY A 86 -16.31 -8.29 -14.27
CA GLY A 86 -15.46 -7.86 -13.17
C GLY A 86 -15.57 -8.76 -11.94
N ALA A 87 -16.79 -9.11 -11.54
CA ALA A 87 -17.01 -10.00 -10.40
C ALA A 87 -16.39 -11.39 -10.62
N GLN A 88 -16.59 -11.96 -11.82
CA GLN A 88 -16.01 -13.25 -12.22
C GLN A 88 -14.48 -13.20 -12.34
N TYR A 89 -13.94 -12.07 -12.78
CA TYR A 89 -12.50 -11.84 -12.87
C TYR A 89 -11.87 -11.87 -11.47
N LEU A 90 -12.42 -11.09 -10.53
CA LEU A 90 -11.92 -11.03 -9.17
C LEU A 90 -12.11 -12.34 -8.41
N GLU A 91 -13.19 -13.07 -8.63
CA GLU A 91 -13.41 -14.40 -8.05
C GLU A 91 -12.31 -15.40 -8.44
N LYS A 92 -11.84 -15.36 -9.70
CA LYS A 92 -10.74 -16.24 -10.17
C LYS A 92 -9.37 -15.83 -9.66
N MET A 93 -9.20 -14.55 -9.35
CA MET A 93 -7.91 -13.98 -9.01
C MET A 93 -7.68 -13.95 -7.49
N ILE A 94 -8.72 -13.69 -6.70
CA ILE A 94 -8.66 -13.57 -5.24
C ILE A 94 -9.08 -14.89 -4.59
N GLN A 95 -8.13 -15.56 -3.94
CA GLN A 95 -8.39 -16.82 -3.23
C GLN A 95 -9.23 -16.63 -1.96
N HIS A 96 -8.96 -15.56 -1.21
CA HIS A 96 -9.63 -15.26 0.04
C HIS A 96 -10.06 -13.80 0.07
N LYS A 97 -11.37 -13.56 0.19
CA LYS A 97 -11.95 -12.23 0.34
C LYS A 97 -12.24 -11.97 1.82
N VAL A 98 -11.70 -10.87 2.34
CA VAL A 98 -11.95 -10.42 3.72
C VAL A 98 -12.61 -9.05 3.64
N SER A 99 -13.86 -8.96 4.10
CA SER A 99 -14.57 -7.69 4.20
C SER A 99 -14.24 -7.02 5.53
N ILE A 100 -13.76 -5.78 5.46
CA ILE A 100 -13.53 -4.97 6.65
C ILE A 100 -14.89 -4.49 7.17
N PRO A 101 -15.25 -4.80 8.45
CA PRO A 101 -16.51 -4.35 9.02
C PRO A 101 -16.51 -2.83 9.21
N THR A 102 -17.71 -2.23 9.14
CA THR A 102 -17.89 -0.83 9.49
C THR A 102 -17.79 -0.65 11.01
N LEU A 103 -17.23 0.48 11.44
CA LEU A 103 -17.20 0.84 12.86
C LEU A 103 -18.59 1.30 13.32
N SER A 104 -19.06 0.76 14.44
CA SER A 104 -20.21 1.33 15.15
C SER A 104 -19.87 2.72 15.71
N GLY A 105 -20.90 3.52 16.03
CA GLY A 105 -20.71 4.85 16.62
C GLY A 105 -19.86 4.81 17.91
N SER A 106 -20.10 3.81 18.77
CA SER A 106 -19.32 3.60 20.00
C SER A 106 -17.88 3.18 19.75
N GLU A 107 -17.62 2.36 18.73
CA GLU A 107 -16.25 1.98 18.37
C GLU A 107 -15.49 3.15 17.76
N ALA A 108 -16.14 3.97 16.93
CA ALA A 108 -15.56 5.19 16.38
C ALA A 108 -15.22 6.21 17.48
N GLU A 109 -16.11 6.40 18.46
CA GLU A 109 -15.86 7.25 19.63
C GLU A 109 -14.67 6.73 20.46
N THR A 110 -14.64 5.42 20.73
CA THR A 110 -13.54 4.78 21.45
C THR A 110 -12.22 4.95 20.71
N TYR A 111 -12.22 4.72 19.39
CA TYR A 111 -11.05 4.91 18.53
C TYR A 111 -10.55 6.36 18.58
N LEU A 112 -11.46 7.35 18.50
CA LEU A 112 -11.10 8.76 18.60
C LEU A 112 -10.48 9.11 19.97
N HIS A 113 -11.05 8.61 21.06
CA HIS A 113 -10.49 8.79 22.40
C HIS A 113 -9.08 8.21 22.53
N VAL A 114 -8.85 7.00 22.01
CA VAL A 114 -7.52 6.36 21.99
C VAL A 114 -6.55 7.17 21.14
N LEU A 115 -6.96 7.58 19.94
CA LEU A 115 -6.15 8.37 19.02
C LEU A 115 -5.72 9.70 19.66
N LEU A 116 -6.66 10.40 20.31
CA LEU A 116 -6.38 11.65 21.03
C LEU A 116 -5.44 11.40 22.22
N ALA A 117 -5.68 10.35 23.01
CA ALA A 117 -4.82 10.01 24.14
C ALA A 117 -3.38 9.71 23.69
N VAL A 118 -3.18 8.93 22.61
CA VAL A 118 -1.87 8.67 22.02
C VAL A 118 -1.22 9.96 21.53
N ARG A 119 -1.99 10.84 20.87
CA ARG A 119 -1.48 12.10 20.33
C ARG A 119 -1.07 13.10 21.42
N LEU A 120 -1.81 13.15 22.52
CA LEU A 120 -1.53 14.00 23.69
C LEU A 120 -0.43 13.43 24.60
N ARG A 121 -0.23 12.11 24.59
CA ARG A 121 0.87 11.43 25.29
C ARG A 121 2.23 11.57 24.59
N ARG A 122 2.27 11.96 23.30
CA ARG A 122 3.53 12.43 22.70
C ARG A 122 3.94 13.71 23.45
N PRO A 123 5.03 13.67 24.24
CA PRO A 123 5.25 14.69 25.23
C PRO A 123 5.41 16.07 24.59
N LEU A 124 5.02 17.08 25.36
CA LEU A 124 5.53 18.46 25.34
C LEU A 124 7.09 18.52 25.49
N ARG A 125 7.82 17.45 25.15
CA ARG A 125 9.27 17.25 25.30
C ARG A 125 10.09 18.32 24.58
N ASP A 126 9.52 19.00 23.58
CA ASP A 126 10.21 20.06 22.85
C ASP A 126 9.90 21.49 23.30
N ARG A 127 8.95 21.70 24.23
CA ARG A 127 8.64 23.08 24.70
C ARG A 127 9.51 23.53 25.87
N HIS A 128 10.05 22.62 26.67
CA HIS A 128 10.94 22.98 27.79
C HIS A 128 12.42 23.21 27.40
N ARG A 129 12.81 22.91 26.15
CA ARG A 129 14.20 23.10 25.69
C ARG A 129 14.47 24.47 25.05
N ARG A 130 13.43 25.26 24.74
CA ARG A 130 13.60 26.60 24.13
C ARG A 130 13.81 27.74 25.13
N HIS A 131 13.43 27.57 26.40
CA HIS A 131 13.59 28.63 27.41
C HIS A 131 14.89 28.57 28.24
N ARG A 132 15.72 27.52 28.09
CA ARG A 132 17.00 27.38 28.83
C ARG A 132 18.26 27.80 28.07
N ASN A 133 18.18 28.08 26.76
CA ASN A 133 19.32 28.56 25.98
C ASN A 133 19.44 30.10 25.90
N GLY A 134 18.62 30.82 26.68
CA GLY A 134 18.62 32.28 26.74
C GLY A 134 19.54 32.87 27.80
N ILE A 135 20.71 32.30 28.09
CA ILE A 135 21.88 32.98 28.68
C ILE A 135 23.12 32.14 28.36
N ARG A 136 23.93 32.56 27.38
CA ARG A 136 25.40 32.39 27.42
C ARG A 136 26.07 33.65 26.86
N PRO A 137 27.23 34.06 27.41
CA PRO A 137 27.76 35.41 27.31
C PRO A 137 28.49 35.66 25.98
N ARG A 138 28.41 36.89 25.47
CA ARG A 138 29.26 37.38 24.37
C ARG A 138 30.72 37.47 24.83
N ALA A 139 31.62 36.79 24.13
CA ALA A 139 33.05 37.13 24.00
C ALA A 139 33.54 36.51 22.68
N LEU A 140 33.73 37.29 21.60
CA LEU A 140 34.93 38.05 21.20
C LEU A 140 36.05 37.15 20.62
N GLY A 141 36.34 37.29 19.31
CA GLY A 141 37.61 36.82 18.72
C GLY A 141 37.58 36.20 17.32
N GLN A 142 37.29 37.02 16.28
CA GLN A 142 37.94 37.16 14.95
C GLN A 142 38.37 35.95 14.05
N PRO A 143 38.55 36.17 12.72
CA PRO A 143 38.06 35.29 11.66
C PRO A 143 39.10 34.31 11.09
N HIS A 144 38.62 33.14 10.66
CA HIS A 144 39.34 32.25 9.74
C HIS A 144 38.76 32.42 8.33
N SER A 145 39.64 32.47 7.32
CA SER A 145 39.77 31.43 6.28
C SER A 145 40.31 32.02 4.96
N HIS A 146 41.49 31.53 4.56
CA HIS A 146 41.81 31.20 3.16
C HIS A 146 40.64 30.36 2.58
N GLU A 147 40.22 30.38 1.31
CA GLU A 147 40.98 30.13 0.08
C GLU A 147 39.91 30.06 -1.04
N HIS A 148 40.21 30.48 -2.26
CA HIS A 148 39.52 29.98 -3.47
C HIS A 148 40.49 30.06 -4.66
N ARG A 149 41.03 28.91 -5.06
CA ARG A 149 41.03 28.50 -6.46
C ARG A 149 41.19 26.99 -6.61
#